data_AF-A0A673MXR1-F1
#
_entry.id   AF-A0A673MXR1-F1
#
_cell.length_a   1.000
_cell.length_b   1.000
_cell.length_c   1.000
_cell.angle_alpha   90.00
_cell.angle_beta   90.00
_cell.angle_gamma   90.00
#
_symmetry.space_group_name_H-M   'P 1'
#
loop_
_entity.id
_entity.type
_entity.pdbx_description
1 polymer ?
#
loop_
_entity_poly.entity_id
_entity_poly.type
_entity_poly.pdbx_seq_one_letter_code
_entity_poly.pdbx_strand_id
1 'polypeptide(L)'
;MIFFFCSDTGVISVQSATYGRTSSQICSFGRPQSQISNTWCSINVPVIYKRCNGLRACGLNTQGLSTPDPCFGTYKYYTTNYICIPAETSVTCHGGYGYLKCKNGKTQINTANYGRTDKITCSQGRPSEQLQNTNCFSPNALNFVSKSCNGLEKCEVYATHMIFTDPCFGTYKYLAISYFCLPHGIREYLSSCLILNSFCYFQEHGTVIRIHGANYGRADSSTCSTGRPPAQLSKTDCYSLNSHTTVASRCEGKSSCSILASNSVFSDPCFGTFKYLYIAYSCVSKCKCYCIEKLYCIIF
;
A
#
# COMPACT_ATOMS: atom_id res chain seq x y z
N MET A 1 -16.91 20.44 -6.11
CA MET A 1 -15.75 19.60 -6.49
C MET A 1 -15.24 18.93 -5.24
N ILE A 2 -15.01 17.61 -5.27
CA ILE A 2 -14.43 16.86 -4.14
C ILE A 2 -12.91 16.85 -4.31
N PHE A 3 -12.16 17.05 -3.22
CA PHE A 3 -10.70 17.09 -3.25
C PHE A 3 -10.11 16.20 -2.14
N PHE A 4 -9.15 15.36 -2.53
CA PHE A 4 -8.39 14.46 -1.66
C PHE A 4 -6.91 14.78 -1.76
N PHE A 5 -6.19 14.66 -0.65
CA PHE A 5 -4.77 15.01 -0.59
C PHE A 5 -4.07 14.23 0.52
N CYS A 6 -2.86 13.76 0.23
CA CYS A 6 -1.94 13.19 1.21
C CYS A 6 -0.73 14.12 1.35
N SER A 7 -0.53 14.66 2.56
CA SER A 7 0.46 15.71 2.87
C SER A 7 1.90 15.21 3.08
N ASP A 8 2.18 13.92 2.85
CA ASP A 8 3.49 13.27 3.05
C ASP A 8 3.88 12.37 1.86
N THR A 9 5.02 11.68 1.94
CA THR A 9 5.42 10.59 1.00
C THR A 9 4.40 9.44 1.04
N GLY A 10 3.28 9.63 0.36
CA GLY A 10 2.20 8.67 0.30
C GLY A 10 1.16 9.02 -0.76
N VAL A 11 0.30 8.06 -1.05
CA VAL A 11 -0.73 8.15 -2.08
C VAL A 11 -2.09 7.76 -1.51
N ILE A 12 -3.13 8.29 -2.12
CA ILE A 12 -4.52 8.03 -1.75
C ILE A 12 -4.83 6.56 -1.99
N SER A 13 -5.43 5.91 -1.00
CA SER A 13 -6.05 4.58 -1.09
C SER A 13 -7.46 4.65 -0.53
N VAL A 14 -8.43 4.78 -1.42
CA VAL A 14 -9.85 4.88 -1.09
C VAL A 14 -10.32 3.56 -0.49
N GLN A 15 -10.86 3.63 0.74
CA GLN A 15 -11.42 2.50 1.47
C GLN A 15 -12.91 2.36 1.21
N SER A 16 -13.63 3.47 1.22
CA SER A 16 -15.04 3.53 0.85
C SER A 16 -15.38 4.85 0.16
N ALA A 17 -16.32 4.82 -0.76
CA ALA A 17 -16.87 6.01 -1.39
C ALA A 17 -18.34 5.78 -1.71
N THR A 18 -19.22 6.59 -1.12
CA THR A 18 -20.67 6.47 -1.25
C THR A 18 -21.32 7.79 -1.63
N TYR A 19 -22.48 7.69 -2.26
CA TYR A 19 -23.37 8.81 -2.56
C TYR A 19 -24.76 8.49 -2.01
N GLY A 20 -25.30 9.39 -1.20
CA GLY A 20 -26.60 9.19 -0.55
C GLY A 20 -26.71 9.97 0.75
N ARG A 21 -27.44 9.42 1.71
CA ARG A 21 -27.54 9.91 3.09
C ARG A 21 -27.54 8.72 4.04
N THR A 22 -26.57 8.70 4.95
CA THR A 22 -26.41 7.70 6.01
C THR A 22 -26.63 8.26 7.42
N SER A 23 -26.86 9.56 7.52
CA SER A 23 -27.02 10.32 8.77
C SER A 23 -27.96 11.50 8.56
N SER A 24 -28.87 11.69 9.52
CA SER A 24 -29.82 12.82 9.56
C SER A 24 -29.16 14.13 10.01
N GLN A 25 -27.96 14.05 10.61
CA GLN A 25 -27.24 15.22 11.14
C GLN A 25 -26.27 15.82 10.12
N ILE A 26 -25.68 14.99 9.27
CA ILE A 26 -24.72 15.43 8.26
C ILE A 26 -25.44 16.19 7.14
N CYS A 27 -24.93 17.37 6.79
CA CYS A 27 -25.50 18.23 5.75
C CYS A 27 -27.02 18.48 5.94
N SER A 28 -27.44 18.78 7.18
CA SER A 28 -28.86 18.95 7.56
C SER A 28 -29.30 20.41 7.69
N PHE A 29 -28.34 21.34 7.81
CA PHE A 29 -28.64 22.75 8.06
C PHE A 29 -29.55 23.35 6.99
N GLY A 30 -30.68 23.93 7.42
CA GLY A 30 -31.67 24.58 6.57
C GLY A 30 -32.52 23.63 5.69
N ARG A 31 -32.48 22.30 5.93
CA ARG A 31 -33.21 21.32 5.12
C ARG A 31 -34.48 20.80 5.81
N PRO A 32 -35.58 20.59 5.08
CA PRO A 32 -36.81 20.01 5.64
C PRO A 32 -36.61 18.60 6.18
N GLN A 33 -37.36 18.23 7.22
CA GLN A 33 -37.27 16.92 7.86
C GLN A 33 -37.51 15.75 6.88
N SER A 34 -38.41 15.94 5.91
CA SER A 34 -38.71 14.96 4.86
C SER A 34 -37.51 14.63 3.97
N GLN A 35 -36.56 15.56 3.82
CA GLN A 35 -35.38 15.39 2.98
C GLN A 35 -34.18 14.77 3.73
N ILE A 36 -34.24 14.70 5.06
CA ILE A 36 -33.12 14.23 5.91
C ILE A 36 -33.45 12.98 6.75
N SER A 37 -34.71 12.52 6.71
CA SER A 37 -35.19 11.36 7.46
C SER A 37 -34.70 10.03 6.87
N ASN A 38 -34.58 9.92 5.55
CA ASN A 38 -34.11 8.71 4.89
C ASN A 38 -32.58 8.57 5.00
N THR A 39 -32.13 7.85 6.03
CA THR A 39 -30.71 7.55 6.32
C THR A 39 -30.28 6.17 5.83
N TRP A 40 -31.17 5.42 5.18
CA TRP A 40 -30.88 4.10 4.60
C TRP A 40 -30.75 4.19 3.07
N CYS A 41 -30.31 5.35 2.59
CA CYS A 41 -30.11 5.61 1.17
C CYS A 41 -28.62 5.80 0.90
N SER A 42 -27.96 4.83 0.28
CA SER A 42 -26.62 5.05 -0.26
C SER A 42 -26.29 4.07 -1.36
N ILE A 43 -25.48 4.53 -2.32
CA ILE A 43 -24.88 3.69 -3.36
C ILE A 43 -23.36 3.87 -3.35
N ASN A 44 -22.65 2.83 -3.79
CA ASN A 44 -21.20 2.89 -3.95
C ASN A 44 -20.83 3.70 -5.20
N VAL A 45 -19.74 4.46 -5.11
CA VAL A 45 -19.22 5.29 -6.20
C VAL A 45 -17.83 4.75 -6.62
N PRO A 46 -17.78 3.62 -7.36
CA PRO A 46 -16.53 2.94 -7.71
C PRO A 46 -15.58 3.82 -8.56
N VAL A 47 -16.12 4.84 -9.23
CA VAL A 47 -15.35 5.79 -10.04
C VAL A 47 -14.32 6.55 -9.20
N ILE A 48 -14.61 6.83 -7.92
CA ILE A 48 -13.70 7.56 -7.03
C ILE A 48 -12.40 6.76 -6.81
N TYR A 49 -12.52 5.45 -6.57
CA TYR A 49 -11.37 4.53 -6.43
C TYR A 49 -10.50 4.54 -7.69
N LYS A 50 -11.15 4.37 -8.85
CA LYS A 50 -10.45 4.29 -10.15
C LYS A 50 -9.67 5.56 -10.47
N ARG A 51 -10.19 6.73 -10.07
CA ARG A 51 -9.60 8.02 -10.42
C ARG A 51 -8.58 8.53 -9.41
N CYS A 52 -8.71 8.17 -8.14
CA CYS A 52 -7.90 8.76 -7.09
C CYS A 52 -6.83 7.82 -6.51
N ASN A 53 -6.98 6.50 -6.62
CA ASN A 53 -6.02 5.58 -6.03
C ASN A 53 -4.62 5.77 -6.65
N GLY A 54 -3.61 5.86 -5.80
CA GLY A 54 -2.22 6.05 -6.21
C GLY A 54 -1.83 7.49 -6.58
N LEU A 55 -2.76 8.45 -6.51
CA LEU A 55 -2.43 9.87 -6.66
C LEU A 55 -2.10 10.50 -5.30
N ARG A 56 -1.26 11.55 -5.30
CA ARG A 56 -1.02 12.39 -4.11
C ARG A 56 -2.15 13.37 -3.85
N ALA A 57 -2.73 13.88 -4.93
CA ALA A 57 -3.85 14.80 -4.94
C ALA A 57 -4.84 14.33 -6.00
N CYS A 58 -6.13 14.35 -5.66
CA CYS A 58 -7.20 13.98 -6.60
C CYS A 58 -8.37 14.95 -6.45
N GLY A 59 -8.75 15.58 -7.57
CA GLY A 59 -9.90 16.46 -7.65
C GLY A 59 -10.96 15.88 -8.59
N LEU A 60 -12.22 15.82 -8.15
CA LEU A 60 -13.32 15.26 -8.92
C LEU A 60 -14.50 16.24 -9.01
N ASN A 61 -15.02 16.43 -10.22
CA ASN A 61 -16.32 17.05 -10.42
C ASN A 61 -17.40 16.01 -10.11
N THR A 62 -18.40 16.38 -9.30
CA THR A 62 -19.49 15.52 -8.86
C THR A 62 -20.59 15.33 -9.90
N GLN A 63 -20.61 16.15 -10.96
CA GLN A 63 -21.57 16.02 -12.06
C GLN A 63 -21.39 14.68 -12.77
N GLY A 64 -22.46 13.89 -12.83
CA GLY A 64 -22.48 12.61 -13.54
C GLY A 64 -21.73 11.45 -12.85
N LEU A 65 -21.19 11.63 -11.65
CA LEU A 65 -20.50 10.53 -10.94
C LEU A 65 -21.46 9.48 -10.37
N SER A 66 -22.71 9.84 -10.13
CA SER A 66 -23.67 9.01 -9.40
C SER A 66 -25.05 9.05 -10.04
N THR A 67 -25.16 8.45 -11.22
CA THR A 67 -26.41 8.22 -11.94
C THR A 67 -26.72 6.71 -11.96
N PRO A 68 -27.98 6.28 -11.70
CA PRO A 68 -29.16 7.08 -11.36
C PRO A 68 -29.21 7.56 -9.90
N ASP A 69 -30.15 8.45 -9.58
CA ASP A 69 -30.40 8.94 -8.20
C ASP A 69 -30.81 7.76 -7.29
N PRO A 70 -30.08 7.50 -6.18
CA PRO A 70 -30.39 6.38 -5.29
C PRO A 70 -31.66 6.57 -4.46
N CYS A 71 -32.12 7.79 -4.22
CA CYS A 71 -33.35 8.07 -3.50
C CYS A 71 -33.89 9.46 -3.83
N PHE A 72 -34.99 9.47 -4.58
CA PHE A 72 -35.69 10.70 -4.94
C PHE A 72 -36.25 11.41 -3.69
N GLY A 73 -36.22 12.75 -3.68
CA GLY A 73 -36.72 13.56 -2.58
C GLY A 73 -35.83 13.63 -1.33
N THR A 74 -34.83 12.75 -1.20
CA THR A 74 -33.82 12.82 -0.14
C THR A 74 -32.66 13.71 -0.55
N TYR A 75 -32.21 14.57 0.35
CA TYR A 75 -30.99 15.35 0.14
C TYR A 75 -29.76 14.47 0.40
N LYS A 76 -28.84 14.43 -0.56
CA LYS A 76 -27.71 13.50 -0.58
C LYS A 76 -26.36 14.23 -0.48
N TYR A 77 -25.35 13.54 0.01
CA TYR A 77 -23.96 13.96 0.08
C TYR A 77 -23.03 12.82 -0.36
N TYR A 78 -21.80 13.17 -0.67
CA TYR A 78 -20.73 12.19 -0.86
C TYR A 78 -19.99 11.98 0.45
N THR A 79 -19.76 10.72 0.78
CA THR A 79 -18.87 10.32 1.87
C THR A 79 -17.75 9.49 1.28
N THR A 80 -16.50 9.85 1.57
CA THR A 80 -15.33 9.09 1.12
C THR A 80 -14.35 8.93 2.27
N ASN A 81 -14.04 7.67 2.57
CA ASN A 81 -12.98 7.30 3.50
C ASN A 81 -11.78 6.85 2.68
N TYR A 82 -10.63 7.45 2.94
CA TYR A 82 -9.37 7.02 2.34
C TYR A 82 -8.27 7.05 3.37
N ILE A 83 -7.24 6.28 3.10
CA ILE A 83 -6.00 6.32 3.84
C ILE A 83 -4.88 6.82 2.93
N CYS A 84 -3.87 7.43 3.53
CA CYS A 84 -2.61 7.71 2.85
C CYS A 84 -1.65 6.55 3.09
N ILE A 85 -1.33 5.78 2.06
CA ILE A 85 -0.34 4.71 2.13
C ILE A 85 1.02 5.20 1.62
N PRO A 86 2.15 4.86 2.25
CA PRO A 86 3.45 5.26 1.73
C PRO A 86 3.72 4.60 0.39
N ALA A 87 3.91 5.40 -0.65
CA ALA A 87 4.30 4.94 -1.97
C ALA A 87 5.10 6.05 -2.67
N GLU A 88 5.99 5.64 -3.56
CA GLU A 88 6.67 6.53 -4.48
C GLU A 88 5.80 6.77 -5.71
N THR A 89 6.02 7.90 -6.38
CA THR A 89 5.27 8.32 -7.55
C THR A 89 6.22 8.72 -8.66
N SER A 90 5.98 8.27 -9.88
CA SER A 90 6.72 8.67 -11.08
C SER A 90 5.76 9.17 -12.14
N VAL A 91 6.15 10.24 -12.83
CA VAL A 91 5.39 10.83 -13.94
C VAL A 91 6.30 10.95 -15.15
N THR A 92 5.86 10.43 -16.28
CA THR A 92 6.57 10.53 -17.57
C THR A 92 5.62 11.05 -18.63
N CYS A 93 5.91 12.19 -19.23
CA CYS A 93 5.07 12.77 -20.28
C CYS A 93 5.11 11.93 -21.57
N HIS A 94 4.03 11.99 -22.37
CA HIS A 94 3.96 11.24 -23.62
C HIS A 94 5.18 11.45 -24.53
N GLY A 95 5.73 10.37 -25.07
CA GLY A 95 6.94 10.36 -25.91
C GLY A 95 8.25 10.36 -25.11
N GLY A 96 8.19 10.48 -23.79
CA GLY A 96 9.35 10.38 -22.90
C GLY A 96 9.56 8.98 -22.32
N TYR A 97 10.66 8.84 -21.58
CA TYR A 97 10.99 7.69 -20.76
C TYR A 97 11.35 8.13 -19.34
N GLY A 98 11.28 7.20 -18.40
CA GLY A 98 11.60 7.43 -17.00
C GLY A 98 12.09 6.16 -16.32
N TYR A 99 12.57 6.28 -15.08
CA TYR A 99 13.01 5.15 -14.29
C TYR A 99 12.26 5.09 -12.97
N LEU A 100 11.84 3.89 -12.59
CA LEU A 100 11.48 3.55 -11.22
C LEU A 100 12.74 2.99 -10.57
N LYS A 101 13.09 3.47 -9.38
CA LYS A 101 14.28 3.02 -8.67
C LYS A 101 13.99 2.89 -7.19
N CYS A 102 14.23 1.71 -6.65
CA CYS A 102 14.31 1.52 -5.21
C CYS A 102 15.77 1.55 -4.78
N LYS A 103 16.13 2.45 -3.86
CA LYS A 103 17.49 2.45 -3.28
C LYS A 103 17.79 1.12 -2.57
N ASN A 104 16.77 0.51 -1.97
CA ASN A 104 16.86 -0.77 -1.29
C ASN A 104 15.56 -1.55 -1.56
N GLY A 105 15.68 -2.71 -2.21
CA GLY A 105 14.55 -3.59 -2.46
C GLY A 105 14.12 -3.66 -3.92
N LYS A 106 12.89 -4.09 -4.13
CA LYS A 106 12.29 -4.36 -5.42
C LYS A 106 11.02 -3.54 -5.58
N THR A 107 10.83 -2.99 -6.77
CA THR A 107 9.62 -2.26 -7.12
C THR A 107 8.43 -3.20 -7.14
N GLN A 108 7.34 -2.78 -6.52
CA GLN A 108 6.01 -3.38 -6.65
C GLN A 108 5.05 -2.27 -7.07
N ILE A 109 4.52 -2.38 -8.28
CA ILE A 109 3.59 -1.41 -8.83
C ILE A 109 2.28 -1.48 -8.04
N ASN A 110 1.79 -0.33 -7.60
CA ASN A 110 0.53 -0.15 -6.92
C ASN A 110 -0.57 0.30 -7.90
N THR A 111 -0.32 1.38 -8.64
CA THR A 111 -1.19 1.83 -9.73
C THR A 111 -0.36 2.33 -10.90
N ALA A 112 -0.92 2.25 -12.11
CA ALA A 112 -0.38 2.94 -13.26
C ALA A 112 -1.50 3.39 -14.19
N ASN A 113 -1.37 4.60 -14.72
CA ASN A 113 -2.26 5.13 -15.75
C ASN A 113 -1.45 5.81 -16.84
N TYR A 114 -1.62 5.36 -18.08
CA TYR A 114 -1.21 6.12 -19.26
C TYR A 114 -2.44 6.84 -19.79
N GLY A 115 -2.50 8.16 -19.63
CA GLY A 115 -3.70 8.94 -19.89
C GLY A 115 -3.58 10.38 -19.42
N ARG A 116 -4.67 10.96 -18.91
CA ARG A 116 -4.68 12.29 -18.29
C ARG A 116 -5.78 12.36 -17.22
N THR A 117 -5.38 12.77 -16.02
CA THR A 117 -6.23 12.89 -14.83
C THR A 117 -6.36 14.33 -14.31
N ASP A 118 -5.51 15.25 -14.80
CA ASP A 118 -5.53 16.66 -14.42
C ASP A 118 -5.00 17.56 -15.55
N LYS A 119 -5.24 18.87 -15.44
CA LYS A 119 -4.86 19.87 -16.46
C LYS A 119 -3.44 20.40 -16.32
N ILE A 120 -2.74 20.08 -15.23
CA ILE A 120 -1.47 20.72 -14.84
C ILE A 120 -0.29 19.82 -15.23
N THR A 121 -0.38 18.52 -14.96
CA THR A 121 0.67 17.54 -15.24
C THR A 121 0.98 17.49 -16.73
N CYS A 122 2.28 17.63 -17.07
CA CYS A 122 2.76 17.62 -18.45
C CYS A 122 2.02 18.61 -19.37
N SER A 123 1.72 19.83 -18.88
CA SER A 123 0.96 20.85 -19.62
C SER A 123 1.83 21.89 -20.35
N GLN A 124 3.10 22.02 -19.99
CA GLN A 124 3.98 23.06 -20.52
C GLN A 124 4.05 23.03 -22.06
N GLY A 125 3.73 24.16 -22.70
CA GLY A 125 3.76 24.31 -24.16
C GLY A 125 2.67 23.54 -24.92
N ARG A 126 1.63 23.05 -24.25
CA ARG A 126 0.53 22.30 -24.88
C ARG A 126 -0.71 23.16 -25.10
N PRO A 127 -1.40 23.02 -26.26
CA PRO A 127 -2.68 23.69 -26.50
C PRO A 127 -3.73 23.29 -25.47
N SER A 128 -4.62 24.23 -25.13
CA SER A 128 -5.66 24.04 -24.11
C SER A 128 -6.58 22.86 -24.42
N GLU A 129 -6.89 22.63 -25.69
CA GLU A 129 -7.77 21.57 -26.19
C GLU A 129 -7.22 20.18 -25.82
N GLN A 130 -5.90 20.02 -25.85
CA GLN A 130 -5.23 18.75 -25.52
C GLN A 130 -5.22 18.45 -24.02
N LEU A 131 -5.60 19.41 -23.17
CA LEU A 131 -5.55 19.33 -21.71
C LEU A 131 -6.94 19.20 -21.07
N GLN A 132 -8.03 19.37 -21.83
CA GLN A 132 -9.39 19.40 -21.27
C GLN A 132 -9.86 18.04 -20.77
N ASN A 133 -9.54 16.95 -21.48
CA ASN A 133 -9.98 15.62 -21.10
C ASN A 133 -9.12 15.07 -19.95
N THR A 134 -9.63 15.24 -18.72
CA THR A 134 -9.05 14.68 -17.50
C THR A 134 -9.68 13.35 -17.08
N ASN A 135 -10.51 12.77 -17.94
CA ASN A 135 -11.17 11.49 -17.73
C ASN A 135 -10.56 10.41 -18.62
N CYS A 136 -9.25 10.46 -18.83
CA CYS A 136 -8.56 9.58 -19.74
C CYS A 136 -7.72 8.54 -18.99
N PHE A 137 -8.12 7.27 -19.15
CA PHE A 137 -7.52 6.15 -18.43
C PHE A 137 -7.24 4.98 -19.38
N SER A 138 -6.02 4.44 -19.33
CA SER A 138 -5.69 3.21 -20.03
C SER A 138 -6.01 2.00 -19.15
N PRO A 139 -6.83 1.03 -19.61
CA PRO A 139 -7.17 -0.16 -18.83
C PRO A 139 -5.99 -1.11 -18.65
N ASN A 140 -4.98 -1.04 -19.53
CA ASN A 140 -3.88 -2.00 -19.57
C ASN A 140 -2.58 -1.48 -18.93
N ALA A 141 -2.53 -0.19 -18.59
CA ALA A 141 -1.31 0.45 -18.09
C ALA A 141 -0.74 -0.26 -16.86
N LEU A 142 -1.58 -0.59 -15.87
CA LEU A 142 -1.15 -1.32 -14.68
C LEU A 142 -0.52 -2.67 -15.02
N ASN A 143 -1.13 -3.45 -15.93
CA ASN A 143 -0.65 -4.77 -16.29
C ASN A 143 0.72 -4.71 -16.97
N PHE A 144 0.88 -3.83 -17.95
CA PHE A 144 2.15 -3.67 -18.68
C PHE A 144 3.29 -3.20 -17.77
N VAL A 145 3.05 -2.17 -16.95
CA VAL A 145 4.08 -1.65 -16.03
C VAL A 145 4.40 -2.68 -14.95
N SER A 146 3.40 -3.36 -14.40
CA SER A 146 3.60 -4.44 -13.41
C SER A 146 4.46 -5.57 -13.97
N LYS A 147 4.15 -6.04 -15.19
CA LYS A 147 4.91 -7.11 -15.86
C LYS A 147 6.36 -6.70 -16.12
N SER A 148 6.58 -5.43 -16.45
CA SER A 148 7.90 -4.92 -16.80
C SER A 148 8.76 -4.59 -15.58
N CYS A 149 8.15 -4.15 -14.48
CA CYS A 149 8.87 -3.59 -13.34
C CYS A 149 8.80 -4.41 -12.06
N ASN A 150 7.76 -5.21 -11.81
CA ASN A 150 7.65 -5.89 -10.52
C ASN A 150 8.86 -6.80 -10.27
N GLY A 151 9.44 -6.70 -9.07
CA GLY A 151 10.57 -7.53 -8.68
C GLY A 151 11.94 -7.01 -9.12
N LEU A 152 12.03 -5.88 -9.81
CA LEU A 152 13.27 -5.23 -10.21
C LEU A 152 13.68 -4.13 -9.23
N GLU A 153 14.97 -3.90 -9.03
CA GLU A 153 15.46 -2.76 -8.24
C GLU A 153 15.35 -1.44 -9.03
N LYS A 154 15.63 -1.51 -10.34
CA LYS A 154 15.50 -0.43 -11.29
C LYS A 154 14.71 -0.92 -12.50
N CYS A 155 13.70 -0.16 -12.89
CA CYS A 155 12.89 -0.43 -14.07
C CYS A 155 12.83 0.83 -14.95
N GLU A 156 12.98 0.65 -16.26
CA GLU A 156 12.74 1.73 -17.23
C GLU A 156 11.32 1.64 -17.77
N VAL A 157 10.67 2.79 -17.94
CA VAL A 157 9.31 2.89 -18.47
C VAL A 157 9.25 3.92 -19.59
N TYR A 158 8.46 3.63 -20.61
CA TYR A 158 8.30 4.49 -21.80
C TYR A 158 6.83 4.89 -21.93
N ALA A 159 6.55 6.19 -22.02
CA ALA A 159 5.18 6.70 -22.07
C ALA A 159 4.68 6.85 -23.52
N THR A 160 4.46 5.74 -24.23
CA THR A 160 4.09 5.75 -25.65
C THR A 160 2.79 5.01 -25.94
N HIS A 161 2.09 5.43 -26.99
CA HIS A 161 0.85 4.78 -27.45
C HIS A 161 1.11 3.39 -28.05
N MET A 162 2.35 3.10 -28.46
CA MET A 162 2.74 1.78 -28.97
C MET A 162 2.68 0.70 -27.88
N ILE A 163 2.92 1.07 -26.62
CA ILE A 163 2.91 0.14 -25.47
C ILE A 163 1.50 0.03 -24.87
N PHE A 164 0.83 1.17 -24.68
CA PHE A 164 -0.40 1.22 -23.88
C PHE A 164 -1.68 1.36 -24.71
N THR A 165 -1.57 1.43 -26.04
CA THR A 165 -2.62 1.91 -26.96
C THR A 165 -3.00 3.37 -26.66
N ASP A 166 -3.63 4.09 -27.59
CA ASP A 166 -4.17 5.43 -27.29
C ASP A 166 -5.55 5.31 -26.62
N PRO A 167 -5.69 5.62 -25.31
CA PRO A 167 -6.99 5.59 -24.62
C PRO A 167 -7.88 6.79 -24.93
N CYS A 168 -7.34 7.89 -25.45
CA CYS A 168 -8.07 9.14 -25.67
C CYS A 168 -7.38 9.97 -26.76
N PHE A 169 -7.82 9.77 -28.01
CA PHE A 169 -7.30 10.49 -29.16
C PHE A 169 -7.44 12.02 -28.99
N GLY A 170 -6.47 12.79 -29.50
CA GLY A 170 -6.43 14.24 -29.39
C GLY A 170 -6.08 14.81 -28.01
N THR A 171 -5.99 13.96 -26.97
CA THR A 171 -5.55 14.38 -25.62
C THR A 171 -4.07 14.10 -25.44
N TYR A 172 -3.31 15.09 -24.94
CA TYR A 172 -1.90 14.89 -24.61
C TYR A 172 -1.78 14.12 -23.30
N LYS A 173 -1.05 13.01 -23.29
CA LYS A 173 -1.06 12.04 -22.19
C LYS A 173 0.23 12.07 -21.36
N TYR A 174 0.20 11.37 -20.24
CA TYR A 174 1.35 11.03 -19.42
C TYR A 174 1.13 9.67 -18.76
N LEU A 175 2.24 9.01 -18.45
CA LEU A 175 2.28 7.81 -17.63
C LEU A 175 2.50 8.23 -16.17
N ALA A 176 1.49 8.05 -15.34
CA ALA A 176 1.57 8.24 -13.89
C ALA A 176 1.60 6.86 -13.22
N ILE A 177 2.62 6.61 -12.40
CA ILE A 177 2.84 5.33 -11.70
C ILE A 177 2.95 5.63 -10.21
N SER A 178 2.26 4.84 -9.38
CA SER A 178 2.59 4.71 -7.96
C SER A 178 3.14 3.31 -7.70
N TYR A 179 4.20 3.22 -6.90
CA TYR A 179 4.86 1.96 -6.59
C TYR A 179 5.42 1.95 -5.17
N PHE A 180 5.51 0.75 -4.62
CA PHE A 180 6.20 0.49 -3.36
C PHE A 180 7.62 0.02 -3.64
N CYS A 181 8.55 0.44 -2.79
CA CYS A 181 9.82 -0.25 -2.66
C CYS A 181 9.68 -1.30 -1.58
N LEU A 182 9.40 -2.53 -2.01
CA LEU A 182 9.38 -3.65 -1.10
C LEU A 182 10.82 -3.98 -0.76
N PRO A 183 11.19 -4.13 0.52
CA PRO A 183 12.54 -4.55 0.88
C PRO A 183 12.91 -5.85 0.14
N HIS A 184 14.21 -6.05 -0.12
CA HIS A 184 14.69 -7.34 -0.63
C HIS A 184 14.11 -8.42 0.27
N GLY A 185 13.40 -9.39 -0.34
CA GLY A 185 12.62 -10.39 0.37
C GLY A 185 13.41 -10.94 1.55
N ILE A 186 12.84 -10.79 2.75
CA ILE A 186 13.30 -11.33 4.04
C ILE A 186 14.79 -11.08 4.28
N ARG A 187 15.11 -10.07 5.10
CA ARG A 187 16.43 -10.05 5.72
C ARG A 187 16.47 -11.26 6.65
N GLU A 188 17.22 -12.25 6.21
CA GLU A 188 17.95 -13.20 7.04
C GLU A 188 17.09 -14.33 7.64
N TYR A 189 17.37 -15.55 7.19
CA TYR A 189 17.29 -16.72 8.05
C TYR A 189 18.36 -16.56 9.15
N LEU A 190 18.12 -15.74 10.18
CA LEU A 190 19.01 -15.68 11.33
C LEU A 190 18.68 -16.86 12.23
N SER A 191 19.57 -17.84 12.27
CA SER A 191 19.59 -18.87 13.32
C SER A 191 20.63 -18.46 14.36
N SER A 192 20.20 -18.19 15.59
CA SER A 192 21.11 -17.90 16.70
C SER A 192 20.99 -18.94 17.81
N CYS A 193 22.15 -19.36 18.34
CA CYS A 193 22.24 -20.33 19.43
C CYS A 193 22.09 -19.70 20.83
N LEU A 194 22.16 -18.37 20.94
CA LEU A 194 22.28 -17.65 22.22
C LEU A 194 21.43 -16.38 22.21
N ILE A 195 21.88 -15.33 21.52
CA ILE A 195 21.14 -14.07 21.41
C ILE A 195 20.98 -13.75 19.93
N LEU A 196 19.75 -13.48 19.52
CA LEU A 196 19.46 -12.99 18.18
C LEU A 196 19.22 -11.48 18.28
N ASN A 197 20.02 -10.72 17.55
CA ASN A 197 19.82 -9.28 17.39
C ASN A 197 19.30 -9.02 15.98
N SER A 198 18.07 -8.51 15.87
CA SER A 198 17.48 -8.03 14.63
C SER A 198 17.55 -6.52 14.59
N PHE A 199 18.12 -5.95 13.53
CA PHE A 199 18.27 -4.51 13.37
C PHE A 199 17.75 -4.05 12.01
N CYS A 200 16.81 -3.11 12.04
CA CYS A 200 16.35 -2.36 10.88
C CYS A 200 16.91 -0.94 10.94
N TYR A 201 18.20 -0.79 10.63
CA TYR A 201 18.81 0.52 10.37
C TYR A 201 18.80 0.80 8.87
N PHE A 202 17.91 1.67 8.43
CA PHE A 202 18.02 2.38 7.16
C PHE A 202 18.04 3.88 7.46
N GLN A 203 18.91 4.61 6.76
CA GLN A 203 19.35 5.95 7.17
C GLN A 203 18.38 7.11 6.85
N GLU A 204 17.23 6.89 6.22
CA GLU A 204 16.40 8.05 5.79
C GLU A 204 14.93 8.02 6.17
N HIS A 205 14.30 6.87 6.39
CA HIS A 205 12.89 6.82 6.83
C HIS A 205 12.70 5.64 7.77
N GLY A 206 12.38 5.92 9.04
CA GLY A 206 12.31 4.92 10.11
C GLY A 206 11.61 3.61 9.67
N THR A 207 12.37 2.52 9.64
CA THR A 207 11.89 1.18 9.32
C THR A 207 11.56 0.38 10.57
N VAL A 208 10.64 -0.56 10.44
CA VAL A 208 10.22 -1.48 11.50
C VAL A 208 10.31 -2.93 11.06
N ILE A 209 10.55 -3.79 12.02
CA ILE A 209 10.56 -5.25 11.88
C ILE A 209 9.13 -5.73 11.66
N ARG A 210 8.94 -6.55 10.62
CA ARG A 210 7.74 -7.35 10.37
C ARG A 210 8.13 -8.83 10.34
N ILE A 211 7.57 -9.62 11.25
CA ILE A 211 7.84 -11.05 11.41
C ILE A 211 6.99 -11.86 10.41
N HIS A 212 7.63 -12.83 9.75
CA HIS A 212 6.97 -13.78 8.84
C HIS A 212 6.97 -15.21 9.40
N GLY A 213 7.94 -15.55 10.25
CA GLY A 213 8.11 -16.88 10.81
C GLY A 213 9.10 -16.86 11.98
N ALA A 214 8.92 -17.76 12.94
CA ALA A 214 9.93 -18.01 13.97
C ALA A 214 9.81 -19.43 14.52
N ASN A 215 10.95 -20.01 14.92
CA ASN A 215 11.01 -21.30 15.59
C ASN A 215 12.14 -21.32 16.64
N TYR A 216 11.81 -21.55 17.91
CA TYR A 216 12.77 -21.98 18.92
C TYR A 216 12.73 -23.50 19.02
N GLY A 217 13.78 -24.17 18.57
CA GLY A 217 13.77 -25.62 18.39
C GLY A 217 14.99 -26.11 17.61
N ARG A 218 14.83 -27.13 16.77
CA ARG A 218 15.86 -27.63 15.87
C ARG A 218 15.18 -28.20 14.63
N ALA A 219 15.49 -27.63 13.47
CA ALA A 219 14.99 -28.04 12.15
C ALA A 219 16.06 -28.80 11.33
N ASP A 220 17.33 -28.77 11.78
CA ASP A 220 18.45 -29.42 11.09
C ASP A 220 19.60 -29.78 12.06
N SER A 221 20.49 -30.67 11.62
CA SER A 221 21.59 -31.20 12.42
C SER A 221 22.86 -30.34 12.39
N SER A 222 22.95 -29.38 11.46
CA SER A 222 24.15 -28.60 11.17
C SER A 222 24.20 -27.25 11.88
N THR A 223 23.05 -26.60 12.05
CA THR A 223 22.91 -25.31 12.72
C THR A 223 23.20 -25.48 14.21
N CYS A 224 24.09 -24.63 14.73
CA CYS A 224 24.52 -24.68 16.14
C CYS A 224 24.98 -26.10 16.55
N SER A 225 25.89 -26.71 15.78
CA SER A 225 26.37 -28.09 15.99
C SER A 225 27.76 -28.19 16.60
N THR A 226 28.63 -27.19 16.39
CA THR A 226 30.04 -27.21 16.84
C THR A 226 30.17 -27.56 18.32
N GLY A 227 30.99 -28.58 18.63
CA GLY A 227 31.31 -29.02 19.99
C GLY A 227 30.19 -29.76 20.73
N ARG A 228 29.10 -30.16 20.05
CA ARG A 228 27.95 -30.81 20.69
C ARG A 228 27.89 -32.31 20.44
N PRO A 229 27.47 -33.11 21.43
CA PRO A 229 27.27 -34.55 21.25
C PRO A 229 26.19 -34.86 20.20
N PRO A 230 26.34 -35.93 19.39
CA PRO A 230 25.35 -36.33 18.38
C PRO A 230 23.93 -36.53 18.93
N ALA A 231 23.82 -37.01 20.18
CA ALA A 231 22.54 -37.19 20.85
C ALA A 231 21.73 -35.88 20.92
N GLN A 232 22.39 -34.73 21.09
CA GLN A 232 21.74 -33.42 21.18
C GLN A 232 21.36 -32.81 19.81
N LEU A 233 21.83 -33.39 18.70
CA LEU A 233 21.65 -32.89 17.33
C LEU A 233 20.71 -33.77 16.48
N SER A 234 20.42 -34.98 16.94
CA SER A 234 19.66 -36.00 16.21
C SER A 234 18.20 -35.61 15.94
N LYS A 235 17.55 -34.92 16.87
CA LYS A 235 16.14 -34.53 16.78
C LYS A 235 15.96 -33.22 15.98
N THR A 236 15.63 -33.34 14.70
CA THR A 236 15.51 -32.22 13.74
C THR A 236 14.07 -31.84 13.39
N ASP A 237 13.10 -32.43 14.07
CA ASP A 237 11.67 -32.14 13.99
C ASP A 237 11.19 -31.41 15.25
N CYS A 238 12.03 -30.57 15.84
CA CYS A 238 11.71 -29.86 17.08
C CYS A 238 11.20 -28.44 16.78
N TYR A 239 9.90 -28.23 17.04
CA TYR A 239 9.22 -26.97 16.81
C TYR A 239 8.44 -26.50 18.05
N SER A 240 8.61 -25.24 18.45
CA SER A 240 7.79 -24.64 19.52
C SER A 240 6.61 -23.87 18.95
N LEU A 241 5.40 -24.21 19.40
CA LEU A 241 4.12 -23.62 18.96
C LEU A 241 4.02 -22.11 19.21
N ASN A 242 4.71 -21.61 20.24
CA ASN A 242 4.62 -20.21 20.68
C ASN A 242 5.76 -19.33 20.15
N SER A 243 6.64 -19.88 19.31
CA SER A 243 7.81 -19.15 18.80
C SER A 243 7.41 -17.88 18.04
N HIS A 244 6.48 -18.01 17.10
CA HIS A 244 6.01 -16.89 16.28
C HIS A 244 5.36 -15.78 17.11
N THR A 245 4.43 -16.13 18.01
CA THR A 245 3.72 -15.16 18.86
C THR A 245 4.67 -14.46 19.83
N THR A 246 5.61 -15.19 20.42
CA THR A 246 6.62 -14.64 21.33
C THR A 246 7.58 -13.69 20.62
N VAL A 247 8.02 -14.02 19.41
CA VAL A 247 8.89 -13.13 18.61
C VAL A 247 8.14 -11.91 18.10
N ALA A 248 6.93 -12.09 17.56
CA ALA A 248 6.10 -10.99 17.06
C ALA A 248 5.78 -9.98 18.16
N SER A 249 5.32 -10.44 19.33
CA SER A 249 5.02 -9.55 20.47
C SER A 249 6.22 -8.73 20.96
N ARG A 250 7.44 -9.25 20.80
CA ARG A 250 8.68 -8.58 21.23
C ARG A 250 9.30 -7.69 20.17
N CYS A 251 9.16 -8.01 18.89
CA CYS A 251 9.91 -7.38 17.81
C CYS A 251 9.07 -6.63 16.78
N GLU A 252 7.80 -7.00 16.56
CA GLU A 252 6.96 -6.39 15.52
C GLU A 252 6.85 -4.87 15.75
N GLY A 253 7.01 -4.09 14.69
CA GLY A 253 6.87 -2.63 14.77
C GLY A 253 8.06 -1.90 15.41
N LYS A 254 9.13 -2.59 15.81
CA LYS A 254 10.36 -1.98 16.36
C LYS A 254 11.44 -1.81 15.30
N SER A 255 12.31 -0.81 15.44
CA SER A 255 13.48 -0.62 14.59
C SER A 255 14.65 -1.55 14.96
N SER A 256 14.65 -2.08 16.18
CA SER A 256 15.63 -3.05 16.67
C SER A 256 14.98 -3.96 17.71
N CYS A 257 15.38 -5.22 17.74
CA CYS A 257 14.90 -6.19 18.70
C CYS A 257 16.00 -7.17 19.07
N SER A 258 16.08 -7.53 20.35
CA SER A 258 16.99 -8.55 20.86
C SER A 258 16.18 -9.58 21.63
N ILE A 259 16.33 -10.86 21.28
CA ILE A 259 15.68 -11.98 21.97
C ILE A 259 16.73 -13.00 22.37
N LEU A 260 16.71 -13.38 23.64
CA LEU A 260 17.46 -14.52 24.17
C LEU A 260 16.80 -15.85 23.76
N ALA A 261 17.56 -16.73 23.12
CA ALA A 261 17.13 -18.07 22.75
C ALA A 261 17.25 -19.03 23.95
N SER A 262 16.26 -19.03 24.84
CA SER A 262 16.26 -19.85 26.05
C SER A 262 14.89 -20.47 26.37
N ASN A 263 14.92 -21.54 27.15
CA ASN A 263 13.71 -22.19 27.68
C ASN A 263 12.89 -21.26 28.58
N SER A 264 13.51 -20.27 29.24
CA SER A 264 12.80 -19.26 30.02
C SER A 264 11.95 -18.32 29.16
N VAL A 265 12.27 -18.19 27.86
CA VAL A 265 11.53 -17.33 26.92
C VAL A 265 10.51 -18.13 26.11
N PHE A 266 10.86 -19.34 25.66
CA PHE A 266 10.08 -20.11 24.68
C PHE A 266 9.55 -21.46 25.19
N SER A 267 9.79 -21.77 26.47
CA SER A 267 9.62 -23.11 27.04
C SER A 267 10.55 -24.16 26.38
N ASP A 268 10.56 -25.40 26.87
CA ASP A 268 11.34 -26.48 26.25
C ASP A 268 10.47 -27.36 25.34
N PRO A 269 10.53 -27.22 24.01
CA PRO A 269 9.78 -28.07 23.08
C PRO A 269 10.39 -29.47 22.89
N CYS A 270 11.66 -29.67 23.24
CA CYS A 270 12.36 -30.94 23.06
C CYS A 270 13.50 -31.09 24.07
N PHE A 271 13.18 -31.70 25.20
CA PHE A 271 14.16 -31.99 26.26
C PHE A 271 15.33 -32.82 25.73
N GLY A 272 16.55 -32.53 26.20
CA GLY A 272 17.77 -33.22 25.78
C GLY A 272 18.30 -32.85 24.38
N THR A 273 17.55 -32.07 23.60
CA THR A 273 18.00 -31.54 22.29
C THR A 273 18.51 -30.11 22.45
N PHE A 274 19.68 -29.83 21.87
CA PHE A 274 20.19 -28.46 21.84
C PHE A 274 19.38 -27.66 20.82
N LYS A 275 18.81 -26.52 21.23
CA LYS A 275 17.90 -25.71 20.41
C LYS A 275 18.57 -24.44 19.91
N TYR A 276 18.03 -23.88 18.84
CA TYR A 276 18.37 -22.56 18.33
C TYR A 276 17.09 -21.79 17.99
N LEU A 277 17.18 -20.47 18.01
CA LEU A 277 16.10 -19.59 17.58
C LEU A 277 16.32 -19.21 16.13
N TYR A 278 15.35 -19.56 15.29
CA TYR A 278 15.20 -19.14 13.91
C TYR A 278 14.14 -18.04 13.82
N ILE A 279 14.41 -16.95 13.10
CA ILE A 279 13.43 -15.89 12.80
C ILE A 279 13.54 -15.52 11.32
N ALA A 280 12.38 -15.37 10.66
CA ALA A 280 12.24 -14.75 9.35
C ALA A 280 11.51 -13.41 9.51
N TYR A 281 12.15 -12.32 9.09
CA TYR A 281 11.58 -10.98 9.19
C TYR A 281 11.93 -10.10 7.98
N SER A 282 11.19 -9.01 7.81
CA SER A 282 11.51 -7.95 6.85
C SER A 282 11.51 -6.60 7.54
N CYS A 283 12.40 -5.71 7.13
CA CYS A 283 12.35 -4.31 7.51
C CYS A 283 11.43 -3.56 6.54
N VAL A 284 10.28 -3.12 7.02
CA VAL A 284 9.32 -2.33 6.24
C VAL A 284 9.33 -0.88 6.72
N SER A 285 9.08 0.07 5.83
CA SER A 285 8.92 1.48 6.24
C SER A 285 7.78 1.61 7.26
N LYS A 286 7.93 2.49 8.27
CA LYS A 286 6.81 2.86 9.15
C LYS A 286 5.71 3.48 8.29
N CYS A 287 4.71 2.69 7.92
CA CYS A 287 3.51 3.22 7.30
C CYS A 287 2.70 3.95 8.36
N LYS A 288 2.80 5.29 8.39
CA LYS A 288 1.75 6.11 9.00
C LYS A 288 0.59 6.19 8.01
N CYS A 289 -0.36 5.28 8.17
CA CYS A 289 -1.63 5.40 7.47
C CYS A 289 -2.52 6.35 8.28
N TYR A 290 -2.86 7.49 7.69
CA TYR A 290 -3.84 8.40 8.27
C TYR A 290 -5.20 8.10 7.65
N CYS A 291 -6.16 7.68 8.47
CA CYS A 291 -7.55 7.60 8.05
C CYS A 291 -8.11 9.01 7.93
N ILE A 292 -8.63 9.34 6.75
CA ILE A 292 -9.23 10.63 6.45
C ILE A 292 -10.63 10.37 5.90
N GLU A 293 -11.62 10.87 6.63
CA GLU A 293 -13.00 10.95 6.16
C GLU A 293 -13.23 12.33 5.51
N LYS A 294 -13.79 12.33 4.31
CA LYS A 294 -14.19 13.54 3.59
C LYS A 294 -15.68 13.48 3.28
N LEU A 295 -16.35 14.54 3.70
CA LEU A 295 -17.78 14.76 3.51
C LEU A 295 -17.96 15.95 2.57
N TYR A 296 -18.76 15.76 1.52
CA TYR A 296 -19.09 16.81 0.56
C TYR A 296 -20.61 16.94 0.44
N CYS A 297 -21.15 18.00 1.07
CA CYS A 297 -22.55 18.39 0.97
C CYS A 297 -22.81 19.03 -0.41
N ILE A 298 -23.86 18.59 -1.11
CA ILE A 298 -24.15 19.12 -2.44
C ILE A 298 -25.03 20.37 -2.32
N ILE A 299 -24.44 21.54 -2.53
CA ILE A 299 -25.18 22.80 -2.48
C ILE A 299 -25.95 22.96 -3.80
N PHE A 300 -27.21 22.52 -3.79
CA PHE A 300 -28.25 22.96 -4.73
C PHE A 300 -29.25 23.82 -3.96
#